data_AF-A0A9P5NK44-F1
#
_entry.id   AF-A0A9P5NK44-F1
#
_cell.length_a   1.000
_cell.length_b   1.000
_cell.length_c   1.000
_cell.angle_alpha   90.00
_cell.angle_beta   90.00
_cell.angle_gamma   90.00
#
_symmetry.space_group_name_H-M   'P 1'
#
loop_
_entity.id
_entity.type
_entity.pdbx_description
1 polymer ?
#
loop_
_entity_poly.entity_id
_entity_poly.type
_entity_poly.pdbx_seq_one_letter_code
_entity_poly.pdbx_strand_id
1 'polypeptide(L)'
;MLLSLGVSLIINHHLSLHFYDMICVFGPIYAWWLFAFECFNGMMEKVKHNGHDGGQMEVTLLCNWVQMQLIYELLLSLPANAHE
;
A
#
# COMPACT_ATOMS: atom_id res chain seq x y z
N MET A 1 -33.11 2.44 -6.42
CA MET A 1 -32.77 3.09 -7.70
C MET A 1 -32.07 2.14 -8.67
N LEU A 2 -30.90 1.56 -8.36
CA LEU A 2 -30.25 0.60 -9.29
C LEU A 2 -30.98 -0.76 -9.38
N LEU A 3 -31.41 -1.31 -8.25
CA LEU A 3 -32.19 -2.55 -8.21
C LEU A 3 -33.56 -2.42 -8.92
N SER A 4 -34.20 -1.26 -8.82
CA SER A 4 -35.46 -0.97 -9.53
C SER A 4 -35.29 -0.83 -11.04
N LEU A 5 -34.06 -0.68 -11.54
CA LEU A 5 -33.72 -0.67 -12.96
C LEU A 5 -33.29 -2.05 -13.47
N GLY A 6 -33.35 -3.09 -12.63
CA GLY A 6 -32.91 -4.45 -12.99
C GLY A 6 -31.38 -4.59 -13.09
N VAL A 7 -30.61 -3.64 -12.56
CA VAL A 7 -29.14 -3.68 -12.59
C VAL A 7 -28.64 -4.64 -11.51
N SER A 8 -27.77 -5.58 -11.91
CA SER A 8 -27.09 -6.47 -10.98
C SER A 8 -26.02 -5.73 -10.18
N LEU A 9 -26.07 -5.86 -8.85
CA LEU A 9 -25.11 -5.23 -7.94
C LEU A 9 -23.79 -6.00 -7.93
N ILE A 10 -22.76 -5.38 -8.52
CA ILE A 10 -21.35 -5.76 -8.31
C ILE A 10 -20.68 -4.96 -7.18
N ILE A 11 -19.49 -5.42 -6.75
CA ILE A 11 -18.72 -4.84 -5.64
C ILE A 11 -18.51 -3.33 -5.75
N ASN A 12 -18.30 -2.80 -6.96
CA ASN A 12 -18.07 -1.37 -7.18
C ASN A 12 -19.28 -0.51 -6.77
N HIS A 13 -20.50 -1.04 -6.90
CA HIS A 13 -21.70 -0.33 -6.45
C HIS A 13 -21.83 -0.30 -4.93
N HIS A 14 -21.34 -1.32 -4.24
CA HIS A 14 -21.28 -1.29 -2.78
C HIS A 14 -20.22 -0.29 -2.31
N LEU A 15 -19.04 -0.31 -2.95
CA LEU A 15 -17.93 0.57 -2.59
C LEU A 15 -18.27 2.06 -2.81
N SER A 16 -19.01 2.38 -3.88
CA SER A 16 -19.40 3.77 -4.16
C SER A 16 -20.31 4.38 -3.10
N LEU A 17 -21.06 3.57 -2.34
CA LEU A 17 -21.88 4.05 -1.23
C LEU A 17 -21.04 4.58 -0.06
N HIS A 18 -19.81 4.07 0.09
CA HIS A 18 -18.90 4.48 1.16
C HIS A 18 -18.00 5.66 0.79
N PHE A 19 -17.99 6.10 -0.48
CA PHE A 19 -17.06 7.14 -0.92
C PHE A 19 -17.25 8.47 -0.19
N TYR A 20 -18.48 8.85 0.16
CA TYR A 20 -18.71 10.08 0.91
C TYR A 20 -17.98 10.06 2.27
N ASP A 21 -18.22 9.02 3.06
CA ASP A 21 -17.62 8.86 4.39
C ASP A 21 -16.09 8.75 4.28
N MET A 22 -15.60 7.97 3.30
CA MET A 22 -14.16 7.80 3.08
C MET A 22 -13.48 9.11 2.67
N ILE A 23 -14.12 9.94 1.83
CA ILE A 23 -13.58 11.24 1.44
C ILE A 23 -13.56 12.20 2.63
N CYS A 24 -14.58 12.17 3.49
CA CYS A 24 -14.62 13.00 4.69
C CYS A 24 -13.53 12.62 5.72
N VAL A 25 -13.22 11.34 5.87
CA VAL A 25 -12.23 10.86 6.85
C VAL A 25 -10.79 10.91 6.30
N PHE A 26 -10.59 10.50 5.04
CA PHE A 26 -9.25 10.28 4.46
C PHE A 26 -8.87 11.28 3.37
N GLY A 27 -9.79 12.16 2.98
CA GLY A 27 -9.56 13.14 1.92
C GLY A 27 -9.74 12.57 0.51
N PRO A 28 -9.13 13.18 -0.51
CA PRO A 28 -9.32 12.80 -1.91
C PRO A 28 -9.03 11.31 -2.16
N ILE A 29 -9.84 10.64 -2.98
CA ILE A 29 -9.73 9.19 -3.27
C ILE A 29 -8.30 8.78 -3.63
N TYR A 30 -7.63 9.56 -4.50
CA TYR A 30 -6.26 9.27 -4.92
C TYR A 30 -5.25 9.26 -3.76
N ALA A 31 -5.45 10.10 -2.75
CA ALA A 31 -4.50 10.27 -1.65
C ALA A 31 -4.45 9.06 -0.71
N TRP A 32 -5.56 8.32 -0.54
CA TRP A 32 -5.62 7.19 0.38
C TRP A 32 -5.78 5.84 -0.34
N TRP A 33 -6.41 5.80 -1.51
CA TRP A 33 -6.66 4.53 -2.20
C TRP A 33 -5.45 4.06 -3.00
N LEU A 34 -4.74 4.98 -3.67
CA LEU A 34 -3.71 4.62 -4.65
C LEU A 34 -2.32 5.09 -4.24
N PHE A 35 -2.22 6.29 -3.67
CA PHE A 35 -0.94 6.94 -3.39
C PHE A 35 0.03 6.08 -2.55
N ALA A 36 -0.45 5.49 -1.45
CA ALA A 36 0.40 4.64 -0.61
C ALA A 36 0.96 3.45 -1.40
N PHE A 37 0.12 2.77 -2.19
CA PHE A 37 0.55 1.63 -2.99
C PHE A 37 1.50 2.04 -4.12
N GLU A 38 1.29 3.18 -4.76
CA GLU A 38 2.22 3.72 -5.76
C GLU A 38 3.59 4.03 -5.16
N CYS A 39 3.62 4.66 -3.98
CA CYS A 39 4.87 4.89 -3.25
C CYS A 39 5.58 3.58 -2.89
N PHE A 40 4.85 2.58 -2.40
CA PHE A 40 5.41 1.27 -2.10
C PHE A 40 5.95 0.56 -3.34
N ASN A 41 5.21 0.61 -4.46
CA ASN A 41 5.65 0.04 -5.73
C ASN A 41 6.94 0.70 -6.22
N GLY A 42 7.06 2.03 -6.15
CA GLY A 42 8.27 2.74 -6.53
C GLY A 42 9.48 2.46 -5.62
N MET A 43 9.25 2.06 -4.37
CA MET A 43 10.32 1.54 -3.49
C MET A 43 10.72 0.11 -3.87
N MET A 44 9.76 -0.76 -4.11
CA MET A 44 10.00 -2.15 -4.50
C MET A 44 10.67 -2.28 -5.87
N GLU A 45 10.36 -1.41 -6.81
CA GLU A 45 11.00 -1.37 -8.14
C GLU A 45 12.53 -1.21 -8.05
N LYS A 46 13.03 -0.54 -7.00
CA LYS A 46 14.46 -0.32 -6.79
C LYS A 46 15.18 -1.50 -6.15
N VAL A 47 14.45 -2.52 -5.70
CA VAL A 47 15.02 -3.73 -5.11
C VAL A 47 15.72 -4.52 -6.22
N LYS A 48 16.95 -4.96 -5.95
CA LYS A 48 17.69 -5.79 -6.91
C LYS A 48 17.19 -7.23 -6.85
N HIS A 49 16.49 -7.64 -7.89
CA HIS A 49 16.00 -9.02 -8.05
C HIS A 49 17.08 -9.98 -8.59
N ASN A 50 18.22 -9.47 -9.07
CA ASN A 50 19.35 -10.25 -9.62
C ASN A 50 18.97 -11.31 -10.69
N GLY A 51 17.86 -11.10 -11.42
CA GLY A 51 17.38 -12.04 -12.44
C GLY A 51 16.72 -13.30 -11.88
N HIS A 52 16.33 -13.30 -10.60
CA HIS A 52 15.62 -14.41 -9.97
C HIS A 52 14.26 -14.65 -10.65
N ASP A 53 14.00 -15.91 -11.03
CA ASP A 53 12.75 -16.40 -11.61
C ASP A 53 12.07 -17.45 -10.70
N GLY A 54 10.97 -18.04 -11.16
CA GLY A 54 10.35 -19.19 -10.49
C GLY A 54 9.81 -18.93 -9.07
N GLY A 55 9.35 -17.72 -8.77
CA GLY A 55 8.78 -17.36 -7.46
C GLY A 55 9.77 -16.81 -6.43
N GLN A 56 11.05 -16.66 -6.82
CA GLN A 56 12.09 -16.13 -5.92
C GLN A 56 12.09 -14.60 -5.82
N MET A 57 11.46 -13.92 -6.78
CA MET A 57 11.30 -12.47 -6.79
C MET A 57 10.46 -12.01 -5.59
N GLU A 58 9.34 -12.69 -5.36
CA GLU A 58 8.39 -12.41 -4.28
C GLU A 58 9.05 -12.56 -2.91
N VAL A 59 9.86 -13.60 -2.73
CA VAL A 59 10.64 -13.81 -1.50
C VAL A 59 11.67 -12.69 -1.32
N THR A 60 12.35 -12.29 -2.39
CA THR A 60 13.35 -11.21 -2.34
C THR A 60 12.71 -9.88 -1.94
N LEU A 61 11.56 -9.54 -2.54
CA LEU A 61 10.79 -8.34 -2.22
C LEU A 61 10.28 -8.37 -0.77
N LEU A 62 9.76 -9.51 -0.31
CA LEU A 62 9.28 -9.66 1.07
C LEU A 62 10.41 -9.51 2.09
N CYS A 63 11.54 -10.19 1.85
CA CYS A 63 12.71 -10.08 2.72
C CYS A 63 13.24 -8.65 2.78
N ASN A 64 13.30 -7.95 1.64
CA ASN A 64 13.70 -6.55 1.61
C ASN A 64 12.73 -5.68 2.42
N TRP A 65 11.42 -5.87 2.25
CA TRP A 65 10.41 -5.12 2.98
C TRP A 65 10.52 -5.32 4.50
N VAL A 66 10.65 -6.57 4.97
CA VAL A 66 10.84 -6.87 6.40
C VAL A 66 12.10 -6.20 6.94
N GLN A 67 13.21 -6.27 6.20
CA GLN A 67 14.45 -5.60 6.59
C GLN A 67 14.27 -4.08 6.71
N MET A 68 13.55 -3.46 5.77
CA MET A 68 13.26 -2.02 5.83
C MET A 68 12.40 -1.65 7.05
N GLN A 69 11.40 -2.46 7.41
CA GLN A 69 10.62 -2.23 8.62
C GLN A 69 11.49 -2.34 9.88
N LEU A 70 12.34 -3.37 9.98
CA LEU A 70 13.23 -3.54 11.12
C LEU A 70 14.24 -2.38 11.26
N ILE A 71 14.79 -1.88 10.15
CA ILE A 71 15.67 -0.72 10.17
C ILE A 71 14.90 0.53 10.63
N TYR A 72 13.68 0.73 10.14
CA TYR A 72 12.84 1.85 10.56
C TYR A 72 12.53 1.80 12.07
N GLU A 73 12.13 0.64 12.58
CA GLU A 73 11.89 0.43 14.01
C GLU A 73 13.15 0.67 14.85
N LEU A 74 14.30 0.18 14.38
CA LEU A 74 15.59 0.43 15.02
C LEU A 74 15.86 1.94 15.08
N LEU A 75 15.73 2.65 13.96
CA LEU A 75 15.96 4.10 13.90
C LEU A 75 15.04 4.87 14.85
N LEU A 76 13.78 4.46 15.00
CA LEU A 76 12.86 5.05 15.97
C LEU A 76 13.24 4.76 17.42
N SER A 77 13.87 3.61 17.68
CA SER A 77 14.30 3.22 19.03
C SER A 77 15.59 3.90 19.50
N LEU A 78 16.34 4.51 18.57
CA LEU A 78 17.61 5.17 18.89
C LEU A 78 17.37 6.47 19.70
N PRO A 79 18.25 6.76 20.68
CA PRO A 79 18.19 8.03 21.39
C PRO A 79 18.61 9.19 20.47
N ALA A 80 18.14 10.40 20.77
CA ALA A 80 18.36 11.58 19.92
C ALA A 80 19.85 11.92 19.69
N ASN A 81 20.75 11.44 20.56
CA ASN A 81 22.19 11.63 20.48
C ASN A 81 22.93 10.45 19.84
N ALA A 82 22.25 9.49 19.21
CA ALA A 82 22.89 8.31 18.61
C ALA A 82 23.81 8.61 17.40
N HIS A 83 23.83 9.86 16.93
CA HIS A 83 24.65 10.31 15.81
C HIS A 83 25.90 11.11 16.23
N GLU A 84 26.06 11.40 17.53
CA GLU A 84 27.27 12.02 18.10
C GLU A 84 28.36 10.96 18.34
#